data_AF-A0A970P1B2-F1
#
_entry.id   AF-A0A970P1B2-F1
#
_cell.length_a   1.000
_cell.length_b   1.000
_cell.length_c   1.000
_cell.angle_alpha   90.00
_cell.angle_beta   90.00
_cell.angle_gamma   90.00
#
_symmetry.space_group_name_H-M   'P 1'
#
loop_
_entity.id
_entity.type
_entity.pdbx_description
1 polymer ?
#
loop_
_entity_poly.entity_id
_entity_poly.type
_entity_poly.pdbx_seq_one_letter_code
_entity_poly.pdbx_strand_id
1 'polypeptide(L)' 'METIQIEIRNKNALSILRGLEKAKIIKLIKIKSKEENSPIQHKGAFTREKAMELVKHLEKSREEWDERAI' A
#
# COMPACT_ATOMS: atom_id res chain seq x y z
N MET A 1 -30.80 12.26 -3.10
CA MET A 1 -30.16 10.92 -3.11
C MET A 1 -29.53 10.72 -1.75
N GLU A 2 -29.91 9.67 -1.03
CA GLU A 2 -29.39 9.37 0.30
C GLU A 2 -28.38 8.22 0.18
N THR A 3 -27.20 8.38 0.78
CA THR A 3 -26.13 7.36 0.69
C THR A 3 -26.01 6.70 2.06
N ILE A 4 -26.40 5.43 2.15
CA ILE A 4 -26.34 4.66 3.38
C ILE A 4 -25.08 3.80 3.36
N GLN A 5 -24.25 3.93 4.39
CA GLN A 5 -23.07 3.09 4.58
C GLN A 5 -23.46 1.85 5.38
N ILE A 6 -23.29 0.68 4.79
CA ILE A 6 -23.60 -0.61 5.41
C ILE A 6 -22.33 -1.44 5.58
N GLU A 7 -22.11 -1.95 6.79
CA GLU A 7 -21.03 -2.88 7.09
C GLU A 7 -21.49 -4.32 6.85
N ILE A 8 -20.80 -5.02 5.95
CA ILE A 8 -21.13 -6.40 5.61
C ILE A 8 -20.36 -7.34 6.55
N ARG A 9 -21.07 -7.98 7.49
CA ARG A 9 -20.48 -8.97 8.41
C ARG A 9 -20.45 -10.40 7.87
N ASN A 10 -21.13 -10.68 6.76
CA ASN A 10 -21.25 -12.03 6.19
C ASN A 10 -20.93 -12.01 4.68
N LYS A 11 -20.03 -12.91 4.24
CA LYS A 11 -19.65 -13.06 2.82
C LYS A 11 -20.85 -13.33 1.90
N ASN A 12 -21.90 -14.02 2.38
CA ASN A 12 -23.11 -14.31 1.61
C ASN A 12 -23.94 -13.04 1.32
N ALA A 13 -23.90 -12.05 2.20
CA ALA A 13 -24.63 -10.80 2.00
C ALA A 13 -24.05 -9.97 0.84
N LEU A 14 -22.76 -10.13 0.54
CA LEU A 14 -22.13 -9.51 -0.64
C LEU A 14 -22.78 -10.01 -1.95
N SER A 15 -23.14 -11.28 -2.02
CA SER A 15 -23.80 -11.89 -3.19
C SER A 15 -25.20 -11.30 -3.41
N ILE A 16 -25.94 -11.09 -2.32
CA ILE A 16 -27.27 -10.47 -2.35
C ILE A 16 -27.17 -9.02 -2.83
N LEU A 17 -26.21 -8.25 -2.31
CA LEU A 17 -25.99 -6.86 -2.72
C LEU A 17 -25.59 -6.75 -4.19
N ARG A 18 -24.76 -7.67 -4.70
CA ARG A 18 -24.47 -7.75 -6.15
C ARG A 18 -25.70 -8.09 -6.98
N GLY A 19 -26.61 -8.93 -6.45
CA GLY A 19 -27.90 -9.21 -7.09
C GLY A 19 -28.78 -7.96 -7.18
N LEU A 20 -28.86 -7.19 -6.09
CA LEU A 20 -29.60 -5.93 -6.05
C LEU A 20 -28.99 -4.85 -6.95
N GLU A 21 -27.66 -4.83 -7.10
CA GLU A 21 -26.96 -3.97 -8.05
C GLU A 21 -27.30 -4.32 -9.50
N LYS A 22 -27.33 -5.61 -9.86
CA LYS A 22 -27.77 -6.07 -11.18
C LYS A 22 -29.23 -5.67 -11.48
N ALA A 23 -30.09 -5.69 -10.46
CA ALA A 23 -31.47 -5.24 -10.56
C ALA A 23 -31.62 -3.71 -10.57
N LYS A 24 -30.52 -2.93 -10.53
CA LYS A 24 -30.49 -1.46 -10.48
C LYS A 24 -31.19 -0.84 -9.26
N ILE A 25 -31.37 -1.61 -8.19
CA ILE A 25 -32.00 -1.14 -6.94
C ILE A 25 -31.00 -0.34 -6.09
N ILE A 26 -29.75 -0.81 -6.05
CA ILE A 26 -28.66 -0.16 -5.30
C ILE A 26 -27.43 -0.01 -6.19
N LYS A 27 -26.53 0.92 -5.83
CA LYS A 27 -25.22 1.08 -6.46
C LYS A 27 -24.14 0.78 -5.42
N LEU A 28 -23.31 -0.24 -5.66
CA LEU A 28 -22.20 -0.54 -4.75
C LEU A 28 -21.04 0.43 -5.02
N ILE A 29 -20.90 1.42 -4.15
CA ILE A 29 -19.77 2.35 -4.20
C ILE A 29 -18.58 1.66 -3.52
N LYS A 30 -17.76 0.96 -4.30
CA LYS A 30 -16.46 0.48 -3.82
C LYS A 30 -15.52 1.67 -3.72
N ILE A 31 -15.19 2.06 -2.49
CA ILE A 31 -14.02 2.89 -2.25
C ILE A 31 -12.83 2.02 -2.68
N LYS A 32 -12.15 2.40 -3.77
CA LYS A 32 -10.87 1.76 -4.13
C LYS A 32 -10.01 1.82 -2.88
N SER A 33 -9.72 0.66 -2.30
CA SER A 33 -8.66 0.56 -1.29
C SER A 33 -7.43 1.18 -1.93
N LYS A 34 -6.89 2.21 -1.28
CA LYS A 34 -5.66 2.91 -1.65
C LYS A 34 -4.69 1.88 -2.22
N GLU A 35 -4.29 2.04 -3.49
CA GLU A 35 -3.26 1.20 -4.08
C GLU A 35 -2.07 1.23 -3.13
N GLU A 36 -1.66 0.06 -2.62
CA GLU A 36 -0.44 -0.07 -1.83
C GLU A 36 0.70 0.54 -2.67
N ASN A 37 1.41 1.51 -2.10
CA ASN A 37 2.52 2.20 -2.75
C ASN A 37 3.55 1.17 -3.20
N SER A 38 3.44 0.72 -4.45
CA SER A 38 4.31 -0.33 -4.95
C SER A 38 5.74 0.23 -4.99
N PRO A 39 6.76 -0.54 -4.53
CA PRO A 39 8.16 -0.12 -4.60
C PRO A 39 8.65 0.19 -6.02
N ILE A 40 7.86 -0.18 -7.03
CA ILE A 40 8.07 0.14 -8.44
C ILE A 40 8.16 1.65 -8.67
N GLN A 41 7.45 2.46 -7.88
CA GLN A 41 7.50 3.92 -7.98
C GLN A 41 8.88 4.51 -7.69
N HIS A 42 9.75 3.78 -7.00
CA HIS A 42 11.11 4.21 -6.66
C HIS A 42 12.19 3.57 -7.55
N LYS A 43 11.81 2.75 -8.54
CA LYS A 43 12.78 2.18 -9.49
C LYS A 43 13.41 3.31 -10.31
N GLY A 44 14.74 3.41 -10.26
CA GLY A 44 15.50 4.45 -10.95
C GLY A 44 15.69 5.76 -10.17
N ALA A 45 15.20 5.84 -8.91
CA ALA A 45 15.44 7.01 -8.06
C ALA A 45 16.94 7.23 -7.73
N PHE A 46 17.74 6.16 -7.80
CA PHE A 46 19.19 6.21 -7.64
C PHE A 46 19.89 5.51 -8.81
N THR A 47 20.98 6.11 -9.29
CA THR A 47 21.92 5.42 -10.18
C THR A 47 22.69 4.36 -9.40
N ARG A 48 23.16 3.31 -10.08
CA ARG A 48 23.92 2.21 -9.47
C ARG A 48 25.15 2.71 -8.70
N GLU A 49 25.85 3.68 -9.26
CA GLU A 49 27.04 4.30 -8.66
C GLU A 49 26.71 4.99 -7.35
N LYS A 50 25.64 5.81 -7.34
CA LYS A 50 25.20 6.53 -6.14
C LYS A 50 24.67 5.60 -5.06
N ALA A 51 24.03 4.50 -5.45
CA ALA A 51 23.61 3.46 -4.50
C ALA A 51 24.82 2.77 -3.85
N MET A 52 25.88 2.46 -4.61
CA MET A 52 27.11 1.88 -4.06
C MET A 52 27.84 2.84 -3.12
N GLU A 53 27.86 4.14 -3.44
CA GLU A 53 28.45 5.16 -2.57
C GLU A 53 27.71 5.26 -1.23
N LEU A 54 26.38 5.24 -1.25
CA LEU A 54 25.55 5.25 -0.05
C LEU A 54 25.79 4.01 0.82
N VAL A 55 25.94 2.83 0.21
CA VAL A 55 26.27 1.60 0.96
C VAL A 55 27.63 1.73 1.66
N LYS A 56 28.66 2.22 0.96
CA LYS A 56 29.98 2.44 1.56
C LYS A 56 29.94 3.45 2.71
N HIS A 57 29.14 4.51 2.57
CA HIS A 57 28.98 5.49 3.64
C HIS A 57 28.29 4.90 4.87
N LEU A 58 27.28 4.04 4.65
CA LEU A 58 26.59 3.32 5.71
C LEU A 58 27.50 2.31 6.43
N GLU A 59 28.33 1.57 5.69
CA GLU A 59 29.29 0.62 6.26
C GLU A 59 30.32 1.34 7.15
N LYS A 60 30.92 2.42 6.63
CA LYS A 60 31.85 3.25 7.41
C LYS A 60 31.18 3.82 8.67
N SER A 61 29.95 4.30 8.55
CA SER A 61 29.20 4.77 9.71
C SER A 61 28.90 3.65 10.71
N ARG A 62 28.75 2.38 10.31
CA ARG A 62 28.54 1.29 11.26
C ARG A 62 29.82 0.95 12.01
N GLU A 63 30.93 0.88 11.29
CA GLU A 63 32.27 0.67 11.88
C GLU A 63 32.59 1.75 12.91
N GLU A 64 32.34 3.03 12.60
CA GLU A 64 32.55 4.13 13.54
C GLU A 64 31.66 4.05 14.80
N TRP A 65 30.51 3.39 14.72
CA TRP A 65 29.63 3.18 15.88
C TRP A 65 30.07 1.96 16.70
N ASP A 66 30.52 0.89 16.04
CA ASP A 66 31.05 -0.31 16.70
C ASP A 66 32.37 0.02 17.44
N GLU A 67 33.23 0.87 16.88
CA GLU A 67 34.45 1.36 17.54
C GLU A 67 34.16 2.25 18.77
N ARG A 68 33.02 2.95 18.78
CA ARG A 68 32.59 3.81 19.91
C ARG A 68 31.79 3.08 20.98
N ALA A 69 31.42 1.82 20.74
CA ALA A 69 30.64 1.01 21.67
C ALA A 69 31.51 0.23 22.70
N ILE A 70 32.81 0.55 22.78
CA ILE A 70 33.78 -0.01 23.73
C ILE A 70 33.98 0.94 24.92
#